data_AF-A0A2S3U9I8-F1
#
_entry.id   AF-A0A2S3U9I8-F1
#
_cell.length_a   1.000
_cell.length_b   1.000
_cell.length_c   1.000
_cell.angle_alpha   90.00
_cell.angle_beta   90.00
_cell.angle_gamma   90.00
#
_symmetry.space_group_name_H-M   'P 1'
#
loop_
_entity.id
_entity.type
_entity.pdbx_description
1 polymer ?
#
loop_
_entity_poly.entity_id
_entity_poly.type
_entity_poly.pdbx_seq_one_letter_code
_entity_poly.pdbx_strand_id
1 'polypeptide(L)'
;MNERDLRYFCSLVETGNYTATATQFHVTQPAISAALKRLEADYQTTLLTQANHRAQLVTTAAGRILYIKANQLLKDFSQMALEVQHANDRQVRLGFSHVAGGIGYHD
;
A
#
# COMPACT_ATOMS: atom_id res chain seq x y z
N MET A 1 11.08 9.90 -3.42
CA MET A 1 9.88 9.04 -3.38
C MET A 1 9.71 8.42 -2.00
N ASN A 2 8.49 8.40 -1.43
CA ASN A 2 8.17 7.66 -0.20
C ASN A 2 6.84 6.88 -0.36
N GLU A 3 6.57 5.94 0.55
CA GLU A 3 5.36 5.10 0.51
C GLU A 3 4.05 5.91 0.55
N ARG A 4 4.02 6.98 1.36
CA ARG A 4 2.83 7.83 1.53
C ARG A 4 2.47 8.55 0.23
N ASP A 5 3.46 9.04 -0.51
CA ASP A 5 3.26 9.70 -1.79
C ASP A 5 2.67 8.73 -2.82
N LEU A 6 3.10 7.46 -2.82
CA LEU A 6 2.52 6.40 -3.66
C LEU A 6 1.06 6.10 -3.28
N ARG A 7 0.73 6.02 -1.98
CA ARG A 7 -0.66 5.83 -1.51
C ARG A 7 -1.57 6.97 -1.96
N TYR A 8 -1.10 8.22 -1.83
CA TYR A 8 -1.85 9.40 -2.28
C TYR A 8 -2.06 9.38 -3.78
N PHE A 9 -1.03 9.05 -4.55
CA PHE A 9 -1.14 8.95 -6.01
C PHE A 9 -2.15 7.87 -6.43
N CYS A 10 -2.09 6.67 -5.85
CA CYS A 10 -3.00 5.58 -6.20
C CYS A 10 -4.46 5.96 -5.94
N SER A 11 -4.75 6.52 -4.76
CA SER A 11 -6.10 7.00 -4.43
C SER A 11 -6.52 8.21 -5.28
N LEU A 12 -5.60 9.08 -5.68
CA LEU A 12 -5.91 10.19 -6.59
C LEU A 12 -6.30 9.68 -7.99
N VAL A 13 -5.66 8.62 -8.48
CA VAL A 13 -6.04 7.96 -9.74
C VAL A 13 -7.43 7.32 -9.62
N GLU A 14 -7.75 6.71 -8.48
CA GLU A 14 -9.04 6.05 -8.25
C GLU A 14 -10.20 7.04 -8.08
N THR A 15 -9.97 8.12 -7.32
CA THR A 15 -11.00 9.13 -7.03
C THR A 15 -11.16 10.15 -8.15
N GLY A 16 -10.09 10.39 -8.93
CA GLY A 16 -10.06 11.47 -9.92
C GLY A 16 -10.24 12.87 -9.33
N ASN A 17 -10.11 13.03 -8.00
CA ASN A 17 -10.42 14.27 -7.30
C ASN A 17 -9.47 14.51 -6.12
N TYR A 18 -8.70 15.60 -6.19
CA TYR A 18 -7.75 15.98 -5.14
C TYR A 18 -8.40 16.21 -3.78
N THR A 19 -9.57 16.85 -3.73
CA THR A 19 -10.28 17.14 -2.47
C THR A 19 -10.78 15.84 -1.86
N ALA A 20 -11.38 14.95 -2.65
CA ALA A 20 -11.84 13.65 -2.17
C ALA A 20 -10.68 12.79 -1.63
N THR A 21 -9.54 12.77 -2.35
CA THR A 21 -8.31 12.10 -1.89
C THR A 21 -7.82 12.68 -0.57
N ALA A 22 -7.74 14.01 -0.48
CA ALA A 22 -7.27 14.70 0.72
C ALA A 22 -8.15 14.36 1.95
N THR A 23 -9.47 14.34 1.75
CA THR A 23 -10.43 13.93 2.78
C THR A 23 -10.21 12.47 3.22
N GLN A 24 -9.98 11.55 2.28
CA GLN A 24 -9.75 10.13 2.58
C GLN A 24 -8.51 9.90 3.47
N PHE A 25 -7.46 10.70 3.31
CA PHE A 25 -6.23 10.60 4.10
C PHE A 25 -6.17 11.58 5.28
N HIS A 26 -7.23 12.36 5.52
CA HIS A 26 -7.25 13.40 6.56
C HIS A 26 -6.09 14.40 6.42
N VAL A 27 -5.79 14.81 5.19
CA VAL A 27 -4.76 15.81 4.88
C VAL A 27 -5.35 16.97 4.08
N THR A 28 -4.53 17.99 3.84
CA THR A 28 -4.92 19.13 3.01
C THR A 28 -4.75 18.79 1.52
N GLN A 29 -5.58 19.38 0.66
CA GLN A 29 -5.45 19.23 -0.79
C GLN A 29 -4.08 19.66 -1.35
N PRO A 30 -3.44 20.76 -0.86
CA PRO A 30 -2.06 21.08 -1.20
C PRO A 30 -1.05 19.97 -0.86
N ALA A 31 -1.28 19.16 0.19
CA ALA A 31 -0.41 18.04 0.52
C ALA A 31 -0.45 16.95 -0.55
N ILE A 32 -1.63 16.65 -1.10
CA ILE A 32 -1.81 15.71 -2.22
C ILE A 32 -1.14 16.27 -3.48
N SER A 33 -1.35 17.55 -3.79
CA SER A 33 -0.70 18.20 -4.93
C SER A 33 0.83 18.19 -4.82
N ALA A 34 1.37 18.46 -3.64
CA ALA A 34 2.81 18.42 -3.39
C ALA A 34 3.37 17.00 -3.52
N ALA A 35 2.64 15.97 -3.08
CA ALA A 35 3.03 14.57 -3.24
C ALA A 35 3.09 14.17 -4.72
N LEU A 36 2.07 14.53 -5.50
CA LEU A 36 2.09 14.29 -6.95
C LEU A 36 3.29 14.99 -7.60
N LYS A 37 3.52 16.28 -7.32
CA LYS A 37 4.66 17.03 -7.88
C LYS A 37 6.00 16.41 -7.53
N ARG A 38 6.18 15.87 -6.32
CA ARG A 38 7.39 15.14 -5.93
C ARG A 38 7.58 13.89 -6.79
N LEU A 39 6.54 13.10 -6.99
CA LEU A 39 6.61 11.91 -7.84
C LEU A 39 6.92 12.29 -9.29
N GLU A 40 6.27 13.31 -9.83
CA GLU A 40 6.53 13.80 -11.19
C GLU A 40 7.96 14.33 -11.35
N ALA A 41 8.52 14.97 -10.33
CA ALA A 41 9.91 15.41 -10.31
C ALA A 41 10.89 14.22 -10.22
N ASP A 42 10.62 13.25 -9.36
CA ASP A 42 11.46 12.06 -9.18
C ASP A 42 11.55 11.23 -10.48
N TYR A 43 10.44 11.10 -11.20
CA TYR A 43 10.37 10.36 -12.47
C TYR A 43 10.56 11.23 -13.72
N GLN A 44 10.74 12.54 -13.54
CA GLN A 44 10.90 13.52 -14.61
C GLN A 44 9.81 13.42 -15.69
N THR A 45 8.57 13.14 -15.29
CA THR A 45 7.44 12.91 -16.19
C THR A 45 6.11 13.29 -15.56
N THR A 46 5.14 13.68 -16.37
CA THR A 46 3.78 13.97 -15.93
C THR A 46 3.01 12.66 -15.70
N LEU A 47 2.41 12.50 -14.53
CA LEU A 47 1.67 11.31 -14.14
C LEU A 47 0.16 11.51 -14.25
N LEU A 48 -0.32 12.73 -14.01
CA LEU A 48 -1.71 13.14 -14.18
C LEU A 48 -1.79 14.45 -14.96
N THR A 49 -2.77 14.55 -15.86
CA THR A 49 -3.04 15.77 -16.60
C THR A 49 -4.50 16.18 -16.45
N GLN A 50 -4.76 17.47 -16.60
CA GLN A 50 -6.08 18.06 -16.57
C GLN A 50 -6.12 19.15 -17.64
N ALA A 51 -7.07 19.10 -18.57
CA ALA A 51 -7.15 20.10 -19.63
C ALA A 51 -7.46 21.50 -19.09
N ASN A 52 -8.26 21.59 -18.02
CA ASN A 52 -8.58 22.81 -17.28
C ASN A 52 -9.15 22.42 -15.90
N HIS A 53 -9.33 23.38 -15.00
CA HIS A 53 -9.82 23.13 -13.62
C HIS A 53 -11.19 22.44 -13.52
N ARG A 54 -12.01 22.47 -14.57
CA ARG A 54 -13.33 21.82 -14.62
C ARG A 54 -13.30 20.45 -15.30
N ALA A 55 -12.21 20.12 -16.01
CA ALA A 55 -12.06 18.85 -16.70
C ALA A 55 -11.74 17.72 -15.71
N GLN A 56 -12.00 16.49 -16.12
CA GLN A 56 -11.62 15.33 -15.33
C GLN A 56 -10.10 15.15 -15.33
N LEU A 57 -9.57 14.58 -14.24
CA LEU A 57 -8.17 14.15 -14.22
C LEU A 57 -7.98 12.95 -15.14
N VAL A 58 -6.93 12.99 -15.94
CA VAL A 58 -6.56 11.93 -16.87
C VAL A 58 -5.20 11.39 -16.49
N THR A 59 -5.13 10.09 -16.23
CA THR A 59 -3.86 9.40 -15.96
C THR A 59 -3.08 9.22 -17.26
N THR A 60 -1.82 9.67 -17.26
CA THR A 60 -0.94 9.53 -18.43
C THR A 60 -0.48 8.08 -18.61
N ALA A 61 0.22 7.77 -19.70
CA ALA A 61 0.82 6.44 -19.88
C ALA A 61 1.82 6.11 -18.76
N ALA A 62 2.68 7.06 -18.39
CA ALA A 62 3.60 6.92 -17.27
C ALA A 62 2.86 6.76 -15.94
N GLY A 63 1.79 7.55 -15.73
CA GLY A 63 0.93 7.44 -14.55
C GLY A 63 0.29 6.06 -14.42
N ARG A 64 -0.16 5.44 -15.52
CA ARG A 64 -0.73 4.09 -15.51
C ARG A 64 0.30 3.03 -15.12
N ILE A 65 1.52 3.13 -15.64
CA ILE A 65 2.61 2.23 -15.27
C ILE A 65 2.92 2.37 -13.77
N LEU A 66 3.05 3.60 -13.29
CA LEU A 66 3.29 3.87 -11.88
C LEU A 66 2.15 3.33 -11.00
N TYR A 67 0.89 3.52 -11.39
CA TYR A 67 -0.27 3.04 -10.63
C TYR A 67 -0.24 1.52 -10.43
N ILE A 68 0.02 0.77 -11.51
CA ILE A 68 0.09 -0.68 -11.45
C ILE A 68 1.25 -1.14 -10.55
N LYS A 69 2.44 -0.54 -10.73
CA LYS A 69 3.64 -0.92 -9.96
C LYS A 69 3.57 -0.49 -8.49
N ALA A 70 3.02 0.69 -8.22
CA ALA A 70 2.82 1.19 -6.87
C ALA A 70 1.85 0.32 -6.08
N ASN A 71 0.73 -0.12 -6.67
CA ASN A 71 -0.20 -1.03 -6.01
C ASN A 71 0.42 -2.39 -5.67
N GLN A 72 1.25 -2.94 -6.57
CA GLN A 72 2.01 -4.17 -6.29
C GLN A 72 2.95 -3.96 -5.11
N LEU A 73 3.75 -2.90 -5.14
CA LEU A 73 4.72 -2.60 -4.09
C LEU A 73 4.05 -2.34 -2.73
N LEU A 74 2.92 -1.62 -2.70
CA LEU A 74 2.15 -1.37 -1.48
C LEU A 74 1.56 -2.66 -0.88
N LYS A 75 1.15 -3.60 -1.75
CA LYS A 75 0.72 -4.92 -1.32
C LYS A 75 1.89 -5.71 -0.74
N ASP A 76 3.05 -5.68 -1.38
CA ASP A 76 4.25 -6.37 -0.91
C ASP A 76 4.68 -5.83 0.46
N PHE A 77 4.66 -4.50 0.66
CA PHE A 77 4.92 -3.89 1.98
C PHE A 77 3.96 -4.41 3.05
N SER A 78 2.67 -4.53 2.73
CA SER A 78 1.68 -5.05 3.68
C SER A 78 1.92 -6.53 4.02
N GLN A 79 2.32 -7.36 3.05
CA GLN A 79 2.63 -8.76 3.30
C GLN A 79 3.91 -8.93 4.11
N MET A 80 4.97 -8.17 3.77
CA MET A 80 6.22 -8.17 4.53
C MET A 80 5.98 -7.82 6.00
N ALA A 81 5.16 -6.82 6.29
CA ALA A 81 4.82 -6.44 7.67
C ALA A 81 4.13 -7.58 8.43
N LEU A 82 3.18 -8.27 7.79
CA LEU A 82 2.48 -9.42 8.37
C LEU A 82 3.43 -10.61 8.62
N GLU A 83 4.29 -10.91 7.65
CA GLU A 83 5.25 -12.02 7.78
C GLU A 83 6.26 -11.77 8.90
N VAL A 84 6.78 -10.54 9.02
CA VAL A 84 7.69 -10.15 10.10
C VAL A 84 7.00 -10.26 11.46
N GLN A 85 5.74 -9.82 11.57
CA GLN A 85 4.96 -9.95 12.80
C GLN A 85 4.75 -11.43 13.18
N HIS A 86 4.34 -12.26 12.22
CA HIS A 86 4.09 -13.68 12.43
C HIS A 86 5.34 -14.52 12.69
N ALA A 87 6.51 -14.09 12.21
CA ALA A 87 7.78 -14.79 12.47
C ALA A 87 8.11 -14.85 13.97
N ASN A 88 7.71 -13.83 14.74
CA ASN A 88 7.92 -13.79 16.18
C ASN A 88 6.87 -14.62 16.94
N ASP A 89 5.63 -14.70 16.43
CA ASP A 89 4.54 -15.47 17.05
C ASP A 89 4.74 -17.00 16.93
N ARG A 90 5.55 -17.47 15.98
CA ARG A 90 5.82 -18.90 15.76
C ARG A 90 6.79 -19.55 16.76
N GLN A 91 7.29 -18.82 17.77
CA GLN A 91 8.08 -19.42 18.86
C GLN A 91 7.25 -20.00 20.02
N VAL A 92 5.91 -19.97 19.99
CA VAL A 92 5.10 -20.45 21.11
C VAL A 92 4.39 -21.78 20.79
N ARG A 93 4.86 -22.83 21.48
CA ARG A 93 4.21 -24.14 21.73
C ARG A 93 4.11 -25.10 20.53
N LEU A 94 5.26 -25.58 20.07
CA LEU A 94 5.38 -27.03 19.86
C LEU A 94 5.50 -27.66 21.24
N GLY A 95 4.35 -27.80 21.91
CA GLY A 95 4.23 -28.48 23.16
C GLY A 95 4.84 -29.87 23.02
N PHE A 96 5.77 -30.16 23.90
CA PHE A 96 6.15 -31.51 24.29
C PHE A 96 4.91 -32.39 24.42
N SER A 97 4.55 -33.08 23.34
CA SER A 97 3.69 -34.25 23.40
C SER A 97 4.57 -35.43 23.80
N HIS A 98 4.95 -35.47 25.08
CA HIS A 98 5.31 -36.71 25.74
C HIS A 98 4.08 -37.25 26.47
N VAL A 99 3.03 -37.57 25.71
CA VAL A 99 2.13 -38.65 26.11
C VAL A 99 2.58 -39.90 25.36
N ALA A 100 3.84 -40.27 25.59
CA ALA A 100 4.22 -41.67 25.57
C ALA A 100 3.67 -42.25 26.87
N GLY A 101 2.54 -42.94 26.77
CA GLY A 101 1.88 -43.56 27.91
C GLY A 101 0.77 -44.50 27.51
N GLY A 102 0.86 -45.09 26.31
CA GLY A 102 0.12 -46.29 26.00
C GLY A 102 0.87 -47.48 26.62
N ILE A 103 0.41 -47.94 27.78
CA ILE A 103 0.70 -49.30 28.23
C ILE A 103 -0.58 -49.82 28.88
N GLY A 104 -1.18 -50.80 28.19
CA GLY A 104 -2.22 -51.65 28.75
C GLY A 104 -1.65 -52.65 29.76
N TYR A 105 -2.50 -53.61 30.14
CA TYR A 105 -2.41 -54.59 31.25
C TYR A 105 -2.89 -53.99 32.59
N HIS A 106 -3.74 -54.63 33.40
CA HIS A 106 -4.09 -56.04 33.53
C HIS A 106 -5.42 -56.13 34.33
N ASP A 107 -6.32 -57.06 33.99
CA ASP A 107 -7.02 -57.99 34.91
C ASP A 107 -8.08 -58.82 34.15
#